data_AF-A0A653ZGH1-F1
#
_entry.id   AF-A0A653ZGH1-F1
#
_cell.length_a   1.000
_cell.length_b   1.000
_cell.length_c   1.000
_cell.angle_alpha   90.00
_cell.angle_beta   90.00
_cell.angle_gamma   90.00
#
_symmetry.space_group_name_H-M   'P 1'
#
loop_
_entity.id
_entity.type
_entity.pdbx_description
1 polymer ?
#
loop_
_entity_poly.entity_id
_entity_poly.type
_entity_poly.pdbx_seq_one_letter_code
_entity_poly.pdbx_strand_id
1 'polypeptide(L)'
;MSTLIVWLGLCLVLNVVFVRRMHIVLAVVIVVRILVPGVVQNEVMPGLHPSTYLFLCFMVVQLAFAPSTFGRALRSAGVWPQAIIGGIAAVMMTDVGNPGSAGLLDTAMFVFGIVWAPYYAFVFMRYSIRSIPGAGRVFLVTFTLLALAEAVLSQFQVATGKPIVWESDFSRIWLSGTVSELGAAIGTFGHGIQVGVFFAAVMPLLALIRSMLLRFALAAVLLVTVPLAYGRMGLVLTVVGFVFLVIIGGRKVLRSILFAAVVLVALVVSIQGVAGEKLLRKFEDDNGSAALRVAAFD
;
A
#
# COMPACT_ATOMS: atom_id res chain seq x y z
N MET A 1 -14.40 17.66 15.65
CA MET A 1 -15.77 17.48 15.09
C MET A 1 -15.97 18.25 13.79
N SER A 2 -15.65 19.54 13.70
CA SER A 2 -15.78 20.34 12.45
C SER A 2 -15.01 19.76 11.25
N THR A 3 -13.74 19.36 11.44
CA THR A 3 -12.89 18.77 10.38
C THR A 3 -13.51 17.51 9.76
N LEU A 4 -14.06 16.63 10.60
CA LEU A 4 -14.71 15.40 10.16
C LEU A 4 -15.96 15.69 9.31
N ILE A 5 -16.80 16.63 9.75
CA ILE A 5 -18.02 17.02 9.01
C ILE A 5 -17.64 17.59 7.63
N VAL A 6 -16.64 18.47 7.59
CA VAL A 6 -16.13 19.05 6.34
C VAL A 6 -15.58 17.96 5.42
N TRP A 7 -14.80 17.02 5.95
CA TRP A 7 -14.25 15.91 5.18
C TRP A 7 -15.32 14.98 4.62
N LEU A 8 -16.32 14.62 5.43
CA LEU A 8 -17.47 13.84 4.98
C LEU A 8 -18.24 14.57 3.88
N GLY A 9 -18.46 15.88 4.03
CA GLY A 9 -19.06 16.71 2.99
C GLY A 9 -18.28 16.67 1.67
N LEU A 10 -16.96 16.87 1.73
CA LEU A 10 -16.07 16.78 0.56
C LEU A 10 -16.09 15.39 -0.09
N CYS A 11 -16.06 14.34 0.73
CA CYS A 11 -16.15 12.96 0.29
C CYS A 11 -17.47 12.69 -0.43
N LEU A 12 -18.60 13.14 0.11
CA LEU A 12 -19.91 13.00 -0.51
C LEU A 12 -19.99 13.76 -1.84
N VAL A 13 -19.55 15.02 -1.88
CA VAL A 13 -19.53 15.83 -3.12
C VAL A 13 -18.69 15.14 -4.19
N LEU A 14 -17.46 14.73 -3.86
CA LEU A 14 -16.58 14.04 -4.80
C LEU A 14 -17.24 12.76 -5.34
N ASN A 15 -17.84 11.96 -4.45
CA ASN A 15 -18.50 10.72 -4.82
C ASN A 15 -19.73 10.93 -5.72
N VAL A 16 -20.55 11.94 -5.43
CA VAL A 16 -21.74 12.26 -6.22
C VAL A 16 -21.34 12.77 -7.61
N VAL A 17 -20.38 13.70 -7.69
CA VAL A 17 -19.87 14.24 -8.97
C VAL A 17 -19.29 13.14 -9.85
N PHE A 18 -18.56 12.19 -9.27
CA PHE A 18 -17.90 11.10 -9.99
C PHE A 18 -18.64 9.75 -9.89
N VAL A 19 -19.95 9.75 -9.61
CA VAL A 19 -20.72 8.51 -9.40
C VAL A 19 -20.63 7.55 -10.60
N ARG A 20 -20.66 8.08 -11.84
CA ARG A 20 -20.51 7.30 -13.08
C ARG A 20 -19.05 6.96 -13.43
N ARG A 21 -18.08 7.60 -12.77
CA ARG A 21 -16.63 7.44 -12.99
C ARG A 21 -15.95 6.89 -11.73
N MET A 22 -16.46 5.76 -11.22
CA MET A 22 -15.98 5.15 -9.96
C MET A 22 -14.46 4.95 -9.89
N HIS A 23 -13.80 4.68 -11.02
CA HIS A 23 -12.36 4.45 -11.07
C HIS A 23 -11.55 5.69 -10.67
N ILE A 24 -12.09 6.90 -10.89
CA ILE A 24 -11.48 8.16 -10.44
C ILE A 24 -11.56 8.25 -8.91
N VAL A 25 -12.73 8.00 -8.32
CA VAL A 25 -12.89 8.01 -6.86
C VAL A 25 -11.98 6.97 -6.21
N LEU A 26 -11.95 5.74 -6.74
CA LEU A 26 -11.10 4.68 -6.21
C LEU A 26 -9.60 5.03 -6.32
N ALA A 27 -9.19 5.71 -7.40
CA ALA A 27 -7.85 6.24 -7.53
C ALA A 27 -7.55 7.28 -6.44
N VAL A 28 -8.49 8.20 -6.15
CA VAL A 28 -8.35 9.18 -5.07
C VAL A 28 -8.28 8.49 -3.69
N VAL A 29 -9.06 7.44 -3.46
CA VAL A 29 -8.98 6.64 -2.22
C VAL A 29 -7.56 6.09 -2.03
N ILE A 30 -6.94 5.55 -3.09
CA ILE A 30 -5.56 5.04 -3.05
C ILE A 30 -4.57 6.19 -2.80
N VAL A 31 -4.71 7.31 -3.50
CA VAL A 31 -3.86 8.50 -3.31
C VAL A 31 -3.90 8.94 -1.85
N VAL A 32 -5.09 9.12 -1.27
CA VAL A 32 -5.24 9.53 0.13
C VAL A 32 -4.66 8.49 1.08
N ARG A 33 -4.82 7.19 0.78
CA ARG A 33 -4.27 6.10 1.60
C ARG A 33 -2.75 6.09 1.63
N ILE A 34 -2.11 6.49 0.54
CA ILE A 34 -0.65 6.55 0.47
C ILE A 34 -0.14 7.86 1.07
N LEU A 35 -0.73 9.00 0.73
CA LEU A 35 -0.23 10.30 1.20
C LEU A 35 -0.40 10.55 2.71
N VAL A 36 -1.37 9.89 3.35
CA VAL A 36 -1.58 9.95 4.80
C VAL A 36 -1.05 8.67 5.43
N PRO A 37 0.04 8.73 6.21
CA PRO A 37 0.54 7.59 6.96
C PRO A 37 -0.49 7.08 7.95
N GLY A 38 -0.52 5.75 8.18
CA GLY A 38 -1.35 5.15 9.22
C GLY A 38 -1.02 5.67 10.62
N VAL A 39 0.22 6.09 10.86
CA VAL A 39 0.67 6.60 12.15
C VAL A 39 0.05 7.93 12.56
N VAL A 40 -0.27 8.79 11.58
CA VAL A 40 -0.91 10.09 11.81
C VAL A 40 -2.42 10.04 11.62
N GLN A 41 -2.99 8.84 11.39
CA GLN A 41 -4.39 8.72 11.02
C GLN A 41 -5.31 9.42 12.01
N ASN A 42 -5.07 9.25 13.31
CA ASN A 42 -5.90 9.78 14.39
C ASN A 42 -5.67 11.28 14.63
N GLU A 43 -4.51 11.81 14.23
CA GLU A 43 -4.24 13.24 14.27
C GLU A 43 -4.94 13.97 13.13
N VAL A 44 -5.04 13.33 11.96
CA VAL A 44 -5.74 13.87 10.79
C VAL A 44 -7.24 13.67 10.90
N MET A 45 -7.68 12.50 11.35
CA MET A 45 -9.09 12.15 11.46
C MET A 45 -9.34 11.14 12.58
N PRO A 46 -10.25 11.43 13.53
CA PRO A 46 -10.53 10.49 14.61
C PRO A 46 -11.17 9.21 14.06
N GLY A 47 -10.79 8.06 14.59
CA GLY A 47 -11.46 6.78 14.37
C GLY A 47 -10.94 6.00 13.15
N LEU A 48 -11.36 6.38 11.95
CA LEU A 48 -10.92 5.71 10.71
C LEU A 48 -9.92 6.55 9.92
N HIS A 49 -9.10 5.87 9.13
CA HIS A 49 -8.23 6.53 8.16
C HIS A 49 -9.05 7.41 7.18
N PRO A 50 -8.58 8.61 6.78
CA PRO A 50 -9.30 9.50 5.86
C PRO A 50 -9.77 8.84 4.56
N SER A 51 -8.96 7.96 3.99
CA SER A 51 -9.31 7.18 2.79
C SER A 51 -10.47 6.20 3.03
N THR A 52 -10.61 5.68 4.24
CA THR A 52 -11.66 4.75 4.64
C THR A 52 -13.00 5.46 4.73
N TYR A 53 -13.03 6.70 5.26
CA TYR A 53 -14.22 7.56 5.19
C TYR A 53 -14.63 7.87 3.76
N LEU A 54 -13.67 8.21 2.90
CA LEU A 54 -13.93 8.46 1.48
C LEU A 54 -14.52 7.23 0.78
N PHE A 55 -13.98 6.04 1.09
CA PHE A 55 -14.47 4.77 0.55
C PHE A 55 -15.86 4.38 1.09
N LEU A 56 -16.15 4.66 2.36
CA LEU A 56 -17.50 4.47 2.92
C LEU A 56 -18.53 5.35 2.22
N CYS A 57 -18.22 6.64 2.05
CA CYS A 57 -19.07 7.56 1.29
C CYS A 57 -19.27 7.07 -0.14
N PHE A 58 -18.23 6.52 -0.77
CA PHE A 58 -18.32 5.88 -2.08
C PHE A 58 -19.31 4.73 -2.10
N MET A 59 -19.24 3.81 -1.12
CA MET A 59 -20.18 2.69 -1.04
C MET A 59 -21.63 3.17 -0.90
N VAL A 60 -21.88 4.14 -0.01
CA VAL A 60 -23.22 4.70 0.22
C VAL A 60 -23.75 5.40 -1.05
N VAL A 61 -22.95 6.24 -1.69
CA VAL A 61 -23.34 6.96 -2.91
C VAL A 61 -23.57 6.00 -4.07
N GLN A 62 -22.72 4.99 -4.26
CA GLN A 62 -22.93 3.98 -5.30
C GLN A 62 -24.20 3.15 -5.06
N LEU A 63 -24.48 2.79 -3.80
CA LEU A 63 -25.70 2.09 -3.44
C LEU A 63 -26.94 2.94 -3.73
N ALA A 64 -26.92 4.23 -3.37
CA ALA A 64 -28.06 5.13 -3.52
C ALA A 64 -28.31 5.56 -4.98
N PHE A 65 -27.25 5.92 -5.72
CA PHE A 65 -27.38 6.56 -7.04
C PHE A 65 -27.05 5.63 -8.22
N ALA A 66 -26.41 4.48 -7.97
CA ALA A 66 -26.09 3.49 -9.00
C ALA A 66 -26.22 2.03 -8.51
N PRO A 67 -27.37 1.65 -7.91
CA PRO A 67 -27.56 0.34 -7.26
C PRO A 67 -27.31 -0.86 -8.19
N SER A 68 -27.65 -0.72 -9.48
CA SER A 68 -27.42 -1.78 -10.48
C SER A 68 -25.93 -2.05 -10.71
N THR A 69 -25.11 -1.02 -10.64
CA THR A 69 -23.66 -1.11 -10.77
C THR A 69 -23.03 -1.64 -9.48
N PHE A 70 -23.47 -1.13 -8.33
CA PHE A 70 -23.08 -1.63 -7.02
C PHE A 70 -23.34 -3.15 -6.88
N GLY A 71 -24.56 -3.61 -7.17
CA GLY A 71 -24.92 -5.02 -7.12
C GLY A 71 -24.20 -5.90 -8.14
N ARG A 72 -23.85 -5.36 -9.33
CA ARG A 72 -23.00 -6.10 -10.30
C ARG A 72 -21.56 -6.22 -9.81
N ALA A 73 -20.99 -5.18 -9.21
CA ALA A 73 -19.66 -5.24 -8.64
C ALA A 73 -19.58 -6.30 -7.53
N LEU A 74 -20.51 -6.30 -6.58
CA LEU A 74 -20.57 -7.30 -5.50
C LEU A 74 -20.73 -8.73 -6.02
N ARG A 75 -21.66 -8.96 -6.97
CA ARG A 75 -21.84 -10.30 -7.56
C ARG A 75 -20.59 -10.79 -8.30
N SER A 76 -19.84 -9.88 -8.92
CA SER A 76 -18.59 -10.23 -9.62
C SER A 76 -17.49 -10.77 -8.71
N ALA A 77 -17.57 -10.50 -7.40
CA ALA A 77 -16.62 -11.00 -6.40
C ALA A 77 -16.82 -12.49 -6.08
N GLY A 78 -18.00 -13.04 -6.36
CA GLY A 78 -18.37 -14.40 -5.98
C GLY A 78 -18.71 -14.53 -4.49
N VAL A 79 -19.44 -15.58 -4.14
CA VAL A 79 -19.88 -15.83 -2.75
C VAL A 79 -18.73 -16.34 -1.87
N TRP A 80 -17.91 -17.26 -2.40
CA TRP A 80 -16.83 -17.89 -1.62
C TRP A 80 -15.79 -16.90 -1.08
N PRO A 81 -15.22 -15.97 -1.86
CA PRO A 81 -14.27 -15.01 -1.31
C PRO A 81 -14.90 -14.12 -0.23
N GLN A 82 -16.17 -13.73 -0.40
CA GLN A 82 -16.90 -12.96 0.61
C GLN A 82 -17.14 -13.76 1.89
N ALA A 83 -17.46 -15.05 1.77
CA ALA A 83 -17.65 -15.94 2.92
C ALA A 83 -16.33 -16.15 3.68
N ILE A 84 -15.21 -16.36 2.98
CA ILE A 84 -13.89 -16.53 3.60
C ILE A 84 -13.47 -15.24 4.32
N ILE A 85 -13.58 -14.10 3.66
CA ILE A 85 -13.27 -12.80 4.25
C ILE A 85 -14.19 -12.49 5.43
N GLY A 86 -15.48 -12.84 5.32
CA GLY A 86 -16.44 -12.74 6.42
C GLY A 86 -16.10 -13.65 7.60
N GLY A 87 -15.62 -14.86 7.34
CA GLY A 87 -15.14 -15.77 8.37
C GLY A 87 -13.91 -15.24 9.09
N ILE A 88 -12.92 -14.71 8.35
CA ILE A 88 -11.74 -14.05 8.92
C ILE A 88 -12.16 -12.85 9.78
N ALA A 89 -13.05 -12.01 9.26
CA ALA A 89 -13.58 -10.87 10.00
C ALA A 89 -14.30 -11.31 11.29
N ALA A 90 -15.11 -12.37 11.22
CA ALA A 90 -15.82 -12.91 12.38
C ALA A 90 -14.86 -13.44 13.45
N VAL A 91 -13.79 -14.15 13.05
CA VAL A 91 -12.73 -14.58 13.97
C VAL A 91 -12.01 -13.38 14.57
N MET A 92 -11.69 -12.36 13.79
CA MET A 92 -11.08 -11.14 14.36
C MET A 92 -12.01 -10.42 15.34
N MET A 93 -13.32 -10.46 15.12
CA MET A 93 -14.32 -9.87 16.03
C MET A 93 -14.41 -10.62 17.37
N THR A 94 -13.92 -11.86 17.50
CA THR A 94 -13.90 -12.55 18.79
C THR A 94 -12.93 -11.90 19.79
N ASP A 95 -12.00 -11.07 19.30
CA ASP A 95 -11.10 -10.27 20.15
C ASP A 95 -11.84 -9.29 21.08
N VAL A 96 -13.11 -8.97 20.79
CA VAL A 96 -13.97 -8.20 21.69
C VAL A 96 -14.14 -8.88 23.06
N GLY A 97 -14.06 -10.21 23.10
CA GLY A 97 -14.16 -10.98 24.35
C GLY A 97 -12.89 -10.98 25.19
N ASN A 98 -11.77 -10.44 24.68
CA ASN A 98 -10.51 -10.41 25.43
C ASN A 98 -10.51 -9.28 26.47
N PRO A 99 -10.00 -9.52 27.70
CA PRO A 99 -9.94 -8.50 28.75
C PRO A 99 -9.14 -7.24 28.39
N GLY A 100 -8.20 -7.36 27.43
CA GLY A 100 -7.40 -6.24 26.89
C GLY A 100 -7.96 -5.62 25.61
N SER A 101 -9.19 -5.96 25.22
CA SER A 101 -9.81 -5.45 23.99
C SER A 101 -10.07 -3.94 24.04
N ALA A 102 -9.97 -3.28 22.89
CA ALA A 102 -10.44 -1.90 22.70
C ALA A 102 -11.98 -1.77 22.71
N GLY A 103 -12.71 -2.89 22.82
CA GLY A 103 -14.17 -2.92 22.84
C GLY A 103 -14.79 -3.04 21.44
N LEU A 104 -16.11 -3.27 21.40
CA LEU A 104 -16.82 -3.67 20.18
C LEU A 104 -16.66 -2.69 19.01
N LEU A 105 -16.79 -1.39 19.27
CA LEU A 105 -16.76 -0.37 18.22
C LEU A 105 -15.36 -0.26 17.59
N ASP A 106 -14.32 -0.19 18.41
CA ASP A 106 -12.94 -0.05 17.94
C ASP A 106 -12.46 -1.30 17.21
N THR A 107 -12.82 -2.49 17.71
CA THR A 107 -12.56 -3.75 16.99
C THR A 107 -13.30 -3.80 15.65
N ALA A 108 -14.57 -3.38 15.59
CA ALA A 108 -15.32 -3.35 14.34
C ALA A 108 -14.72 -2.36 13.33
N MET A 109 -14.29 -1.18 13.78
CA MET A 109 -13.63 -0.17 12.95
C MET A 109 -12.28 -0.68 12.43
N PHE A 110 -11.51 -1.38 13.27
CA PHE A 110 -10.26 -2.01 12.89
C PHE A 110 -10.46 -3.10 11.83
N VAL A 111 -11.40 -4.04 12.07
CA VAL A 111 -11.75 -5.10 11.12
C VAL A 111 -12.25 -4.51 9.80
N PHE A 112 -13.08 -3.46 9.85
CA PHE A 112 -13.51 -2.76 8.66
C PHE A 112 -12.33 -2.16 7.88
N GLY A 113 -11.42 -1.47 8.57
CA GLY A 113 -10.27 -0.80 7.95
C GLY A 113 -9.23 -1.74 7.34
N ILE A 114 -9.03 -2.93 7.92
CA ILE A 114 -7.99 -3.87 7.48
C ILE A 114 -8.53 -4.96 6.54
N VAL A 115 -9.79 -5.37 6.73
CA VAL A 115 -10.37 -6.50 6.00
C VAL A 115 -11.35 -6.02 4.94
N TRP A 116 -12.46 -5.41 5.37
CA TRP A 116 -13.59 -5.15 4.48
C TRP A 116 -13.32 -4.02 3.48
N ALA A 117 -12.79 -2.88 3.93
CA ALA A 117 -12.56 -1.73 3.05
C ALA A 117 -11.53 -2.05 1.95
N PRO A 118 -10.35 -2.64 2.23
CA PRO A 118 -9.41 -3.02 1.19
C PRO A 118 -9.97 -4.08 0.23
N TYR A 119 -10.70 -5.07 0.76
CA TYR A 119 -11.33 -6.11 -0.05
C TYR A 119 -12.36 -5.54 -1.03
N TYR A 120 -13.29 -4.71 -0.54
CA TYR A 120 -14.29 -4.12 -1.42
C TYR A 120 -13.68 -3.08 -2.37
N ALA A 121 -12.66 -2.33 -1.96
CA ALA A 121 -11.90 -1.47 -2.88
C ALA A 121 -11.34 -2.30 -4.05
N PHE A 122 -10.73 -3.45 -3.76
CA PHE A 122 -10.26 -4.39 -4.79
C PHE A 122 -11.41 -4.89 -5.69
N VAL A 123 -12.55 -5.29 -5.13
CA VAL A 123 -13.72 -5.75 -5.89
C VAL A 123 -14.21 -4.67 -6.87
N PHE A 124 -14.38 -3.44 -6.40
CA PHE A 124 -14.83 -2.32 -7.22
C PHE A 124 -13.79 -1.91 -8.27
N MET A 125 -12.49 -1.95 -7.93
CA MET A 125 -11.42 -1.72 -8.89
C MET A 125 -11.45 -2.79 -10.00
N ARG A 126 -11.49 -4.07 -9.64
CA ARG A 126 -11.57 -5.19 -10.60
C ARG A 126 -12.78 -5.07 -11.50
N TYR A 127 -13.94 -4.74 -10.94
CA TYR A 127 -15.16 -4.48 -11.71
C TYR A 127 -14.97 -3.32 -12.68
N SER A 128 -14.46 -2.18 -12.20
CA SER A 128 -14.26 -1.00 -13.04
C SER A 128 -13.26 -1.24 -14.18
N ILE A 129 -12.19 -2.00 -13.97
CA ILE A 129 -11.24 -2.39 -15.02
C ILE A 129 -11.93 -3.20 -16.13
N ARG A 130 -12.86 -4.08 -15.78
CA ARG A 130 -13.57 -4.95 -16.73
C ARG A 130 -14.71 -4.25 -17.46
N SER A 131 -15.36 -3.30 -16.80
CA SER A 131 -16.62 -2.72 -17.28
C SER A 131 -16.51 -1.28 -17.77
N ILE A 132 -15.44 -0.57 -17.46
CA ILE A 132 -15.29 0.85 -17.80
C ILE A 132 -14.06 1.06 -18.68
N PRO A 133 -14.23 1.55 -19.93
CA PRO A 133 -13.11 1.89 -20.80
C PRO A 133 -12.16 2.88 -20.11
N GLY A 134 -10.85 2.59 -20.17
CA GLY A 134 -9.82 3.47 -19.62
C GLY A 134 -9.56 3.34 -18.11
N ALA A 135 -10.41 2.65 -17.34
CA ALA A 135 -10.18 2.47 -15.89
C ALA A 135 -8.83 1.82 -15.58
N GLY A 136 -8.44 0.80 -16.36
CA GLY A 136 -7.12 0.17 -16.24
C GLY A 136 -5.96 1.15 -16.46
N ARG A 137 -6.10 2.11 -17.39
CA ARG A 137 -5.08 3.16 -17.61
C ARG A 137 -5.01 4.12 -16.43
N VAL A 138 -6.15 4.51 -15.86
CA VAL A 138 -6.20 5.40 -14.70
C VAL A 138 -5.49 4.76 -13.51
N PHE A 139 -5.79 3.50 -13.19
CA PHE A 139 -5.10 2.82 -12.10
C PHE A 139 -3.62 2.61 -12.38
N LEU A 140 -3.25 2.19 -13.59
CA LEU A 140 -1.84 2.03 -13.97
C LEU A 140 -1.06 3.33 -13.76
N VAL A 141 -1.58 4.46 -14.24
CA VAL A 141 -0.95 5.78 -14.07
C VAL A 141 -0.88 6.16 -12.59
N THR A 142 -1.98 6.00 -11.86
CA THR A 142 -2.06 6.33 -10.42
C THR A 142 -1.02 5.55 -9.62
N PHE A 143 -1.01 4.22 -9.75
CA PHE A 143 -0.06 3.35 -9.04
C PHE A 143 1.39 3.63 -9.43
N THR A 144 1.66 3.87 -10.71
CA THR A 144 3.03 4.15 -11.19
C THR A 144 3.52 5.50 -10.66
N LEU A 145 2.70 6.54 -10.71
CA LEU A 145 3.06 7.86 -10.20
C LEU A 145 3.25 7.86 -8.69
N LEU A 146 2.37 7.18 -7.94
CA LEU A 146 2.52 7.03 -6.50
C LEU A 146 3.79 6.23 -6.16
N ALA A 147 4.07 5.13 -6.87
CA ALA A 147 5.29 4.36 -6.67
C ALA A 147 6.55 5.19 -6.95
N LEU A 148 6.54 6.02 -7.99
CA LEU A 148 7.64 6.92 -8.29
C LEU A 148 7.80 8.00 -7.22
N ALA A 149 6.70 8.63 -6.77
CA ALA A 149 6.71 9.62 -5.71
C ALA A 149 7.26 9.02 -4.40
N GLU A 150 6.79 7.83 -4.02
CA GLU A 150 7.28 7.10 -2.86
C GLU A 150 8.75 6.71 -2.99
N ALA A 151 9.20 6.31 -4.18
CA ALA A 151 10.60 5.97 -4.41
C ALA A 151 11.52 7.19 -4.26
N VAL A 152 11.13 8.33 -4.84
CA VAL A 152 11.86 9.59 -4.70
C VAL A 152 11.88 10.05 -3.24
N LEU A 153 10.73 10.03 -2.57
CA LEU A 153 10.63 10.41 -1.17
C LEU A 153 11.50 9.52 -0.28
N SER A 154 11.43 8.22 -0.49
CA SER A 154 12.22 7.21 0.22
C SER A 154 13.72 7.43 0.06
N GLN A 155 14.19 7.71 -1.17
CA GLN A 155 15.60 8.02 -1.43
C GLN A 155 16.02 9.34 -0.76
N PHE A 156 15.14 10.35 -0.75
CA PHE A 156 15.42 11.63 -0.10
C PHE A 156 15.49 11.51 1.43
N GLN A 157 14.63 10.68 2.04
CA GLN A 157 14.71 10.35 3.47
C GLN A 157 16.05 9.71 3.84
N VAL A 158 16.53 8.78 3.00
CA VAL A 158 17.82 8.11 3.21
C VAL A 158 18.98 9.09 3.06
N ALA A 159 18.94 9.95 2.03
CA ALA A 159 19.98 10.95 1.79
C ALA A 159 20.08 12.00 2.90
N THR A 160 18.95 12.37 3.51
CA THR A 160 18.88 13.36 4.58
C THR A 160 19.01 12.75 5.98
N GLY A 161 18.87 11.43 6.09
CA GLY A 161 18.91 10.71 7.36
C GLY A 161 17.68 10.95 8.26
N LYS A 162 16.59 11.50 7.73
CA LYS A 162 15.39 11.84 8.51
C LYS A 162 14.08 11.69 7.74
N PRO A 163 12.94 11.47 8.42
CA PRO A 163 11.63 11.52 7.78
C PRO A 163 11.35 12.92 7.24
N ILE A 164 10.91 13.01 5.99
CA ILE A 164 10.67 14.29 5.29
C ILE A 164 9.21 14.74 5.39
N VAL A 165 8.28 13.79 5.51
CA VAL A 165 6.85 14.04 5.66
C VAL A 165 6.43 13.48 7.00
N TRP A 166 5.66 14.24 7.78
CA TRP A 166 5.19 13.85 9.12
C TRP A 166 6.34 13.59 10.11
N GLU A 167 7.42 14.39 10.03
CA GLU A 167 8.65 14.23 10.83
C GLU A 167 8.36 14.18 12.35
N SER A 168 7.49 15.05 12.85
CA SER A 168 7.11 15.12 14.26
C SER A 168 6.50 13.80 14.76
N ASP A 169 5.69 13.16 13.94
CA ASP A 169 4.84 12.05 14.37
C ASP A 169 5.58 10.72 14.22
N PHE A 170 6.39 10.60 13.18
CA PHE A 170 7.35 9.51 13.08
C PHE A 170 8.36 9.52 14.21
N SER A 171 8.90 10.69 14.56
CA SER A 171 9.87 10.81 15.65
C SER A 171 9.31 10.37 17.02
N ARG A 172 7.99 10.49 17.22
CA ARG A 172 7.30 10.00 18.44
C ARG A 172 7.16 8.47 18.50
N ILE A 173 7.13 7.78 17.36
CA ILE A 173 6.97 6.31 17.35
C ILE A 173 8.32 5.62 17.51
N TRP A 174 9.38 6.27 17.07
CA TRP A 174 10.76 5.78 17.20
C TRP A 174 11.44 6.28 18.48
N LEU A 175 10.69 6.54 19.56
CA LEU A 175 11.17 7.07 20.86
C LEU A 175 12.30 6.26 21.53
N SER A 176 12.56 5.04 21.07
CA SER A 176 13.68 4.18 21.51
C SER A 176 14.59 3.69 20.37
N GLY A 177 14.35 4.13 19.13
CA GLY A 177 15.07 3.68 17.94
C GLY A 177 16.39 4.43 17.76
N THR A 178 17.45 3.71 17.40
CA THR A 178 18.70 4.34 16.97
C THR A 178 18.42 5.23 15.75
N VAL A 179 19.06 6.41 15.66
CA VAL A 179 18.93 7.38 14.55
C VAL A 179 19.04 6.72 13.15
N SER A 180 19.71 5.56 13.06
CA SER A 180 19.78 4.74 11.86
C SER A 180 18.45 4.18 11.32
N GLU A 181 17.41 4.07 12.14
CA GLU A 181 16.07 3.61 11.73
C GLU A 181 15.20 4.77 11.19
N LEU A 182 15.44 5.99 11.69
CA LEU A 182 14.78 7.22 11.21
C LEU A 182 15.21 7.63 9.79
N GLY A 183 16.43 7.23 9.38
CA GLY A 183 16.95 7.44 8.03
C GLY A 183 16.64 6.31 7.04
N ALA A 184 15.77 5.36 7.38
CA ALA A 184 15.37 4.30 6.46
C ALA A 184 14.36 4.81 5.40
N ALA A 185 14.33 4.16 4.23
CA ALA A 185 13.33 4.43 3.20
C ALA A 185 11.94 3.94 3.62
N ILE A 186 11.22 4.76 4.39
CA ILE A 186 9.88 4.44 4.91
C ILE A 186 8.75 5.13 4.14
N GLY A 187 9.10 6.07 3.24
CA GLY A 187 8.15 6.81 2.42
C GLY A 187 7.12 7.52 3.28
N THR A 188 5.88 7.58 2.80
CA THR A 188 4.73 7.98 3.62
C THR A 188 4.13 6.84 4.42
N PHE A 189 4.49 5.58 4.13
CA PHE A 189 3.92 4.42 4.81
C PHE A 189 4.41 4.27 6.25
N GLY A 190 5.59 4.81 6.56
CA GLY A 190 6.15 4.76 7.90
C GLY A 190 6.82 3.44 8.27
N HIS A 191 6.82 2.47 7.36
CA HIS A 191 7.41 1.17 7.58
C HIS A 191 7.95 0.59 6.27
N GLY A 192 9.22 0.17 6.27
CA GLY A 192 9.89 -0.30 5.05
C GLY A 192 9.25 -1.54 4.40
N ILE A 193 8.68 -2.44 5.21
CA ILE A 193 7.89 -3.58 4.69
C ILE A 193 6.70 -3.10 3.85
N GLN A 194 5.97 -2.07 4.27
CA GLN A 194 4.79 -1.58 3.55
C GLN A 194 5.18 -0.95 2.22
N VAL A 195 6.26 -0.17 2.19
CA VAL A 195 6.86 0.38 0.95
C VAL A 195 7.24 -0.76 0.00
N GLY A 196 7.94 -1.78 0.50
CA GLY A 196 8.34 -2.93 -0.31
C GLY A 196 7.15 -3.74 -0.86
N VAL A 197 6.12 -3.96 -0.05
CA VAL A 197 4.88 -4.63 -0.50
C VAL A 197 4.17 -3.79 -1.57
N PHE A 198 4.14 -2.46 -1.41
CA PHE A 198 3.56 -1.57 -2.41
C PHE A 198 4.32 -1.63 -3.74
N PHE A 199 5.65 -1.55 -3.72
CA PHE A 199 6.48 -1.67 -4.93
C PHE A 199 6.35 -3.05 -5.57
N ALA A 200 6.30 -4.12 -4.77
CA ALA A 200 6.04 -5.47 -5.25
C ALA A 200 4.69 -5.58 -5.98
N ALA A 201 3.63 -4.96 -5.45
CA ALA A 201 2.32 -4.95 -6.08
C ALA A 201 2.28 -4.15 -7.39
N VAL A 202 3.07 -3.07 -7.49
CA VAL A 202 3.18 -2.24 -8.70
C VAL A 202 4.03 -2.89 -9.79
N MET A 203 5.04 -3.69 -9.41
CA MET A 203 6.01 -4.27 -10.34
C MET A 203 5.35 -5.07 -11.50
N PRO A 204 4.38 -5.98 -11.26
CA PRO A 204 3.63 -6.64 -12.33
C PRO A 204 2.87 -5.68 -13.26
N LEU A 205 2.37 -4.56 -12.75
CA LEU A 205 1.58 -3.60 -13.52
C LEU A 205 2.43 -2.89 -14.59
N LEU A 206 3.74 -2.76 -14.37
CA LEU A 206 4.67 -2.20 -15.35
C LEU A 206 4.69 -3.01 -16.66
N ALA A 207 4.24 -4.28 -16.64
CA ALA A 207 4.10 -5.11 -17.83
C ALA A 207 3.09 -4.53 -18.84
N LEU A 208 2.21 -3.63 -18.41
CA LEU A 208 1.24 -2.93 -19.26
C LEU A 208 1.83 -1.71 -19.97
N ILE A 209 3.03 -1.25 -19.59
CA ILE A 209 3.72 -0.11 -20.22
C ILE A 209 4.33 -0.55 -21.54
N ARG A 210 3.96 0.12 -22.65
CA ARG A 210 4.43 -0.23 -24.01
C ARG A 210 5.93 -0.01 -24.21
N SER A 211 6.49 1.04 -23.63
CA SER A 211 7.93 1.34 -23.72
C SER A 211 8.72 0.43 -22.80
N MET A 212 9.55 -0.43 -23.37
CA MET A 212 10.42 -1.35 -22.62
C MET A 212 11.45 -0.58 -21.79
N LEU A 213 12.02 0.51 -22.34
CA LEU A 213 12.95 1.37 -21.60
C LEU A 213 12.28 1.96 -20.36
N LEU A 214 11.09 2.56 -20.51
CA LEU A 214 10.36 3.15 -19.39
C LEU A 214 9.99 2.09 -18.35
N ARG A 215 9.50 0.92 -18.80
CA ARG A 215 9.15 -0.22 -17.94
C ARG A 215 10.32 -0.63 -17.05
N PHE A 216 11.49 -0.89 -17.65
CA PHE A 216 12.66 -1.37 -16.91
C PHE A 216 13.37 -0.26 -16.14
N ALA A 217 13.32 1.00 -16.59
CA ALA A 217 13.79 2.14 -15.81
C ALA A 217 12.97 2.30 -14.52
N LEU A 218 11.64 2.23 -14.61
CA LEU A 218 10.76 2.24 -13.43
C LEU A 218 11.02 1.04 -12.53
N ALA A 219 11.14 -0.17 -13.10
CA ALA A 219 11.47 -1.36 -12.34
C ALA A 219 12.81 -1.22 -11.57
N ALA A 220 13.83 -0.64 -12.20
CA ALA A 220 15.11 -0.37 -11.57
C ALA A 220 14.98 0.57 -10.37
N VAL A 221 14.28 1.70 -10.56
CA VAL A 221 14.04 2.68 -9.49
C VAL A 221 13.33 2.04 -8.30
N LEU A 222 12.27 1.27 -8.54
CA LEU A 222 11.55 0.59 -7.46
C LEU A 222 12.42 -0.45 -6.78
N LEU A 223 13.10 -1.31 -7.54
CA LEU A 223 13.89 -2.43 -7.01
C LEU A 223 15.11 -1.96 -6.20
N VAL A 224 15.79 -0.91 -6.63
CA VAL A 224 16.94 -0.32 -5.91
C VAL A 224 16.51 0.41 -4.65
N THR A 225 15.28 0.92 -4.60
CA THR A 225 14.78 1.62 -3.40
C THR A 225 14.44 0.65 -2.26
N VAL A 226 14.01 -0.58 -2.55
CA VAL A 226 13.58 -1.54 -1.51
C VAL A 226 14.69 -1.92 -0.51
N PRO A 227 15.95 -2.20 -0.92
CA PRO A 227 17.03 -2.45 0.03
C PRO A 227 17.25 -1.31 1.04
N LEU A 228 17.01 -0.06 0.63
CA LEU A 228 17.14 1.11 1.51
C LEU A 228 16.09 1.13 2.63
N ALA A 229 15.01 0.38 2.46
CA ALA A 229 13.92 0.29 3.43
C ALA A 229 14.19 -0.77 4.52
N TYR A 230 15.29 -1.52 4.39
CA TYR A 230 15.69 -2.62 5.28
C TYR A 230 14.59 -3.70 5.49
N GLY A 231 13.64 -3.80 4.57
CA GLY A 231 12.49 -4.68 4.65
C GLY A 231 12.72 -6.00 3.92
N ARG A 232 13.04 -7.07 4.66
CA ARG A 232 13.33 -8.42 4.13
C ARG A 232 12.23 -8.97 3.23
N MET A 233 11.00 -9.05 3.76
CA MET A 233 9.83 -9.53 3.02
C MET A 233 9.49 -8.63 1.83
N GLY A 234 9.65 -7.31 1.98
CA GLY A 234 9.44 -6.35 0.90
C GLY A 234 10.38 -6.60 -0.28
N LEU A 235 11.65 -6.88 -0.02
CA LEU A 235 12.65 -7.21 -1.05
C LEU A 235 12.29 -8.49 -1.79
N VAL A 236 12.00 -9.58 -1.06
CA VAL A 236 11.64 -10.87 -1.66
C VAL A 236 10.41 -10.72 -2.57
N LEU A 237 9.35 -10.09 -2.07
CA LEU A 237 8.12 -9.89 -2.85
C LEU A 237 8.37 -9.02 -4.10
N THR A 238 9.22 -7.99 -3.98
CA THR A 238 9.55 -7.12 -5.11
C THR A 238 10.37 -7.84 -6.17
N VAL A 239 11.32 -8.69 -5.77
CA VAL A 239 12.07 -9.57 -6.68
C VAL A 239 11.14 -10.55 -7.38
N VAL A 240 10.21 -11.19 -6.67
CA VAL A 240 9.20 -12.07 -7.27
C VAL A 240 8.34 -11.32 -8.29
N GLY A 241 7.86 -10.11 -7.95
CA GLY A 241 7.12 -9.25 -8.88
C GLY A 241 7.94 -8.85 -10.11
N PHE A 242 9.25 -8.67 -9.94
CA PHE A 242 10.17 -8.36 -11.03
C PHE A 242 10.40 -9.56 -11.96
N VAL A 243 10.57 -10.76 -11.41
CA VAL A 243 10.64 -12.00 -12.20
C VAL A 243 9.37 -12.18 -13.03
N PHE A 244 8.20 -11.95 -12.43
CA PHE A 244 6.92 -11.97 -13.14
C PHE A 244 6.87 -10.94 -14.29
N LEU A 245 7.35 -9.72 -14.07
CA LEU A 245 7.46 -8.67 -15.09
C LEU A 245 8.33 -9.10 -16.29
N VAL A 246 9.46 -9.76 -16.02
CA VAL A 246 10.38 -10.26 -17.05
C VAL A 246 9.73 -11.35 -17.90
N ILE A 247 9.09 -12.33 -17.25
CA ILE A 247 8.44 -13.48 -17.92
C ILE A 247 7.29 -13.01 -18.82
N ILE A 248 6.43 -12.11 -18.33
CA ILE A 248 5.23 -11.67 -19.06
C ILE A 248 5.52 -10.66 -20.17
N GLY A 249 6.74 -10.13 -20.26
CA GLY A 249 7.21 -9.28 -21.37
C GLY A 249 7.33 -9.99 -22.74
N GLY A 250 6.70 -11.16 -22.90
CA GLY A 250 6.93 -12.24 -23.87
C GLY A 250 6.82 -11.98 -25.37
N ARG A 251 7.00 -10.75 -25.86
CA ARG A 251 7.18 -10.49 -27.31
C ARG A 251 8.64 -10.27 -27.71
N LYS A 252 9.53 -9.93 -26.77
CA LYS A 252 10.96 -9.66 -27.03
C LYS A 252 11.81 -10.20 -25.89
N VAL A 253 11.73 -11.51 -25.65
CA VAL A 253 12.35 -12.21 -24.51
C VAL A 253 13.82 -11.83 -24.33
N LEU A 254 14.63 -11.87 -25.41
CA LEU A 254 16.05 -11.50 -25.34
C LEU A 254 16.27 -10.06 -24.86
N ARG A 255 15.48 -9.09 -25.35
CA ARG A 255 15.59 -7.70 -24.90
C ARG A 255 15.13 -7.54 -23.46
N SER A 256 14.06 -8.23 -23.05
CA SER A 256 13.61 -8.26 -21.65
C SER A 256 14.69 -8.80 -20.72
N ILE A 257 15.41 -9.86 -21.13
CA ILE A 257 16.52 -10.43 -20.37
C ILE A 257 17.69 -9.44 -20.27
N LEU A 258 18.06 -8.77 -21.38
CA LEU A 258 19.14 -7.78 -21.36
C LEU A 258 18.83 -6.60 -20.42
N PHE A 259 17.63 -6.02 -20.51
CA PHE A 259 17.23 -4.97 -19.58
C PHE A 259 17.14 -5.51 -18.14
N ALA A 260 16.66 -6.74 -17.95
CA ALA A 260 16.60 -7.34 -16.63
C ALA A 260 17.99 -7.53 -16.02
N ALA A 261 18.98 -7.92 -16.81
CA ALA A 261 20.37 -8.03 -16.38
C ALA A 261 20.90 -6.67 -15.89
N VAL A 262 20.62 -5.58 -16.61
CA VAL A 262 20.99 -4.22 -16.17
C VAL A 262 20.33 -3.85 -14.84
N VAL A 263 19.04 -4.15 -14.68
CA VAL A 263 18.32 -3.91 -13.41
C VAL A 263 18.90 -4.75 -12.26
N LEU A 264 19.25 -6.01 -12.53
CA LEU A 264 19.87 -6.88 -11.54
C LEU A 264 21.27 -6.40 -11.14
N VAL A 265 22.07 -5.91 -12.08
CA VAL A 265 23.37 -5.28 -11.77
C VAL A 265 23.18 -4.08 -10.85
N ALA A 266 22.20 -3.21 -11.13
CA ALA A 266 21.88 -2.07 -10.26
C ALA A 266 21.45 -2.52 -8.86
N LEU A 267 20.66 -3.57 -8.74
CA LEU A 267 20.30 -4.17 -7.46
C LEU A 267 21.52 -4.72 -6.71
N VAL A 268 22.39 -5.46 -7.39
CA VAL A 268 23.62 -6.02 -6.78
C VAL A 268 24.51 -4.91 -6.27
N VAL A 269 24.75 -3.86 -7.06
CA VAL A 269 25.52 -2.68 -6.63
C VAL A 269 24.88 -2.01 -5.41
N SER A 270 23.55 -1.89 -5.39
CA SER A 270 22.83 -1.33 -4.24
C SER A 270 22.97 -2.18 -2.98
N ILE A 271 22.95 -3.50 -3.09
CA ILE A 271 23.11 -4.42 -1.95
C ILE A 271 24.57 -4.46 -1.47
N GLN A 272 25.55 -4.35 -2.37
CA GLN A 272 26.97 -4.32 -1.97
C GLN A 272 27.37 -3.07 -1.18
N GLY A 273 26.53 -2.03 -1.15
CA GLY A 273 26.74 -0.84 -0.33
C GLY A 273 26.25 -0.97 1.12
N VAL A 274 26.24 0.17 1.82
CA VAL A 274 25.78 0.31 3.22
C VAL A 274 24.37 -0.26 3.45
N ALA A 275 23.53 -0.22 2.40
CA ALA A 275 22.16 -0.73 2.48
C ALA A 275 22.10 -2.24 2.69
N GLY A 276 22.92 -3.02 1.98
CA GLY A 276 22.94 -4.47 2.17
C GLY A 276 23.65 -4.92 3.43
N GLU A 277 24.67 -4.20 3.91
CA GLU A 277 25.28 -4.48 5.22
C GLU A 277 24.23 -4.39 6.36
N LYS A 278 23.43 -3.33 6.36
CA LYS A 278 22.32 -3.18 7.34
C LYS A 278 21.22 -4.23 7.16
N LEU A 279 20.93 -4.61 5.91
CA LEU A 279 19.94 -5.62 5.59
C LEU A 279 20.40 -7.02 6.04
N LEU A 280 21.68 -7.36 5.83
CA LEU A 280 22.32 -8.59 6.31
C LEU A 280 22.30 -8.67 7.84
N ARG A 281 22.66 -7.59 8.53
CA ARG A 281 22.53 -7.53 10.01
C ARG A 281 21.11 -7.81 10.47
N LYS A 282 20.08 -7.31 9.79
CA LYS A 282 18.67 -7.64 10.10
C LYS A 282 18.28 -9.09 9.77
N PHE A 283 18.97 -9.77 8.86
CA PHE A 283 18.78 -11.19 8.60
C PHE A 283 19.48 -12.06 9.66
N GLU A 284 20.63 -11.61 10.16
CA GLU A 284 21.41 -12.30 11.19
C GLU A 284 20.81 -12.12 12.60
N ASP A 285 20.24 -10.95 12.89
CA ASP A 285 19.68 -10.57 14.21
C ASP A 285 18.19 -10.94 14.38
N ASP A 286 17.77 -12.09 13.83
CA ASP A 286 16.36 -12.49 13.70
C ASP A 286 15.65 -12.78 15.03
N ASN A 287 16.37 -12.72 16.16
CA ASN A 287 15.81 -12.89 17.49
C ASN A 287 15.12 -11.63 18.03
N GLY A 288 15.40 -10.44 17.49
CA GLY A 288 15.00 -9.16 18.10
C GLY A 288 13.49 -9.00 18.31
N SER A 289 12.65 -9.11 17.27
CA SER A 289 11.22 -8.77 17.39
C SER A 289 10.36 -9.83 18.09
N ALA A 290 10.77 -11.10 18.07
CA ALA A 290 10.08 -12.15 18.82
C ALA A 290 10.51 -12.13 20.30
N ALA A 291 11.82 -12.00 20.57
CA ALA A 291 12.33 -11.93 21.94
C ALA A 291 11.89 -10.64 22.67
N LEU A 292 11.85 -9.49 21.99
CA LEU A 292 11.36 -8.24 22.59
C LEU A 292 9.86 -8.26 22.89
N ARG A 293 9.06 -9.02 22.13
CA ARG A 293 7.63 -9.22 22.44
C ARG A 293 7.46 -10.14 23.63
N VAL A 294 8.24 -11.23 23.71
CA VAL A 294 8.24 -12.12 24.88
C VAL A 294 8.69 -11.36 26.13
N ALA A 295 9.77 -10.59 26.05
CA ALA A 295 10.28 -9.77 27.15
C ALA A 295 9.39 -8.57 27.53
N ALA A 296 8.39 -8.22 26.72
CA ALA A 296 7.39 -7.20 27.07
C ALA A 296 6.17 -7.81 27.81
N PHE A 297 6.06 -9.14 27.84
CA PHE A 297 5.06 -9.87 28.63
C PHE A 297 5.62 -10.43 29.94
N ASP A 298 6.95 -10.38 30.13
CA ASP A 298 7.65 -10.61 31.40
C ASP A 298 7.90 -9.28 32.14
#